data_AF-A0A7Y7D105-F1
#
_entry.id   AF-A0A7Y7D105-F1
#
_cell.length_a   1.000
_cell.length_b   1.000
_cell.length_c   1.000
_cell.angle_alpha   90.00
_cell.angle_beta   90.00
_cell.angle_gamma   90.00
#
_symmetry.space_group_name_H-M   'P 1'
#
loop_
_entity.id
_entity.type
_entity.pdbx_description
1 polymer ?
#
loop_
_entity_poly.entity_id
_entity_poly.type
_entity_poly.pdbx_seq_one_letter_code
_entity_poly.pdbx_strand_id
1 'polypeptide(L)'
;MEIEFGGEDSSIIATVPAVDASWKPIVIRDDGYEVTVFYGDFTHDHYKYYGEDASAASKAQAIARDIIEELAMVFDDQIEFWRTGSSGGMGPIGSRKTFSKVQISAKLWSGKDSP
;
A
#
# COMPACT_ATOMS: atom_id res chain seq x y z
N MET A 1 -12.54 -5.88 -11.70
CA MET A 1 -11.20 -5.29 -11.54
C MET A 1 -10.22 -6.30 -12.09
N GLU A 2 -9.41 -5.92 -13.06
CA GLU A 2 -8.39 -6.79 -13.65
C GLU A 2 -7.03 -6.30 -13.16
N ILE A 3 -6.25 -7.20 -12.57
CA ILE A 3 -4.90 -6.90 -12.07
C ILE A 3 -3.94 -7.15 -13.22
N GLU A 4 -3.10 -6.15 -13.52
CA GLU A 4 -2.04 -6.28 -14.51
C GLU A 4 -0.77 -6.79 -13.82
N PHE A 5 -0.09 -7.77 -14.43
CA PHE A 5 1.17 -8.32 -13.91
C PHE A 5 2.34 -7.93 -14.82
N GLY A 6 3.46 -7.52 -14.24
CA GLY A 6 4.60 -6.99 -14.97
C GLY A 6 4.39 -5.55 -15.47
N GLY A 7 5.36 -5.05 -16.24
CA GLY A 7 5.32 -3.72 -16.86
C GLY A 7 6.58 -3.44 -17.69
N GLU A 8 6.68 -2.24 -18.25
CA GLU A 8 7.91 -1.78 -18.92
C GLU A 8 9.10 -1.67 -17.95
N ASP A 9 8.81 -1.27 -16.71
CA ASP A 9 9.75 -1.30 -15.60
C ASP A 9 9.78 -2.73 -15.02
N SER A 10 10.93 -3.39 -15.11
CA SER A 10 11.11 -4.77 -14.66
C SER A 10 10.97 -4.96 -13.16
N SER A 11 10.98 -3.86 -12.37
CA SER A 11 10.69 -3.94 -10.94
C SER A 11 9.20 -4.10 -10.64
N ILE A 12 8.30 -3.77 -11.58
CA ILE A 12 6.85 -3.86 -11.35
C ILE A 12 6.41 -5.33 -11.37
N ILE A 13 5.87 -5.79 -10.24
CA ILE A 13 5.26 -7.11 -10.13
C ILE A 13 3.81 -7.07 -10.56
N ALA A 14 3.05 -6.10 -10.05
CA ALA A 14 1.63 -5.98 -10.30
C ALA A 14 1.13 -4.54 -10.18
N THR A 15 0.09 -4.22 -10.95
CA THR A 15 -0.66 -2.98 -10.88
C THR A 15 -2.13 -3.30 -10.64
N VAL A 16 -2.69 -2.76 -9.55
CA VAL A 16 -4.11 -2.83 -9.25
C VAL A 16 -4.76 -1.50 -9.66
N PRO A 17 -5.68 -1.49 -10.64
CA PRO A 17 -6.26 -0.25 -11.12
C PRO A 17 -7.11 0.41 -10.04
N ALA A 18 -7.13 1.75 -10.05
CA ALA A 18 -7.95 2.53 -9.14
C ALA A 18 -9.45 2.22 -9.31
N VAL A 19 -10.17 2.11 -8.20
CA VAL A 19 -11.64 1.91 -8.19
C VAL A 19 -12.41 3.24 -8.21
N ASP A 20 -11.78 4.34 -7.82
CA ASP A 20 -12.36 5.68 -7.78
C ASP A 20 -11.40 6.73 -8.36
N ALA A 21 -11.94 7.83 -8.87
CA ALA A 21 -11.15 8.91 -9.48
C ALA A 21 -10.21 9.63 -8.50
N SER A 22 -10.47 9.54 -7.19
CA SER A 22 -9.57 10.06 -6.15
C SER A 22 -8.33 9.21 -5.93
N TRP A 23 -8.25 8.02 -6.54
CA TRP A 23 -7.11 7.12 -6.42
C TRP A 23 -6.26 7.09 -7.69
N LYS A 24 -4.95 7.01 -7.47
CA LYS A 24 -4.02 6.43 -8.46
C LYS A 24 -3.94 4.91 -8.23
N PRO A 25 -3.53 4.13 -9.25
CA PRO A 25 -3.36 2.68 -9.10
C PRO A 25 -2.44 2.32 -7.93
N ILE A 26 -2.69 1.16 -7.31
CA ILE A 26 -1.71 0.56 -6.40
C ILE A 26 -0.67 -0.14 -7.27
N VAL A 27 0.61 0.09 -6.98
CA VAL A 27 1.72 -0.49 -7.74
C VAL A 27 2.61 -1.27 -6.78
N ILE A 28 2.86 -2.54 -7.06
CA ILE A 28 3.75 -3.40 -6.29
C ILE A 28 5.07 -3.52 -7.05
N ARG A 29 6.18 -3.18 -6.41
CA ARG A 29 7.52 -3.26 -6.99
C ARG A 29 8.47 -4.10 -6.15
N ASP A 30 9.37 -4.82 -6.78
CA ASP A 30 10.50 -5.51 -6.15
C ASP A 30 11.81 -5.01 -6.76
N ASP A 31 12.65 -4.39 -5.94
CA ASP A 31 13.94 -3.84 -6.34
C ASP A 31 15.11 -4.81 -6.08
N GLY A 32 14.82 -6.03 -5.62
CA GLY A 32 15.78 -7.06 -5.24
C GLY A 32 16.30 -6.94 -3.80
N TYR A 33 15.94 -5.87 -3.08
CA TYR A 33 16.22 -5.70 -1.65
C TYR A 33 14.94 -5.80 -0.82
N GLU A 34 13.87 -5.14 -1.26
CA GLU A 34 12.57 -5.16 -0.62
C GLU A 34 11.43 -5.03 -1.64
N VAL A 35 10.24 -5.46 -1.23
CA VAL A 35 9.02 -5.20 -2.00
C VAL A 35 8.40 -3.92 -1.49
N THR A 36 8.15 -2.96 -2.36
CA THR A 36 7.46 -1.70 -2.03
C THR A 36 6.07 -1.71 -2.63
N VAL A 37 5.06 -1.43 -1.81
CA VAL A 37 3.67 -1.24 -2.26
C VAL A 37 3.36 0.24 -2.23
N PHE A 38 3.09 0.81 -3.41
CA PHE A 38 2.72 2.21 -3.58
C PHE A 38 1.19 2.32 -3.55
N TYR A 39 0.67 3.06 -2.57
CA TYR A 39 -0.76 3.30 -2.40
C TYR A 39 -1.17 4.58 -3.12
N GLY A 40 -1.36 4.44 -4.43
CA GLY A 40 -1.65 5.56 -5.31
C GLY A 40 -0.56 6.63 -5.24
N ASP A 41 -0.95 7.87 -4.93
CA ASP A 41 -0.03 8.97 -4.69
C ASP A 41 -0.05 9.45 -3.23
N PHE A 42 -0.57 8.64 -2.29
CA PHE A 42 -0.66 8.98 -0.87
C PHE A 42 0.64 8.65 -0.12
N THR A 43 1.02 7.37 -0.14
CA THR A 43 2.15 6.82 0.61
C THR A 43 2.63 5.51 -0.04
N HIS A 44 3.65 4.90 0.55
CA HIS A 44 4.10 3.56 0.23
C HIS A 44 4.61 2.87 1.51
N ASP A 45 4.53 1.55 1.53
CA ASP A 45 5.09 0.71 2.58
C ASP A 45 6.12 -0.27 2.01
N HIS A 46 7.09 -0.63 2.85
CA HIS A 46 8.23 -1.46 2.50
C HIS A 46 8.15 -2.80 3.23
N TYR A 47 8.26 -3.89 2.48
CA TYR A 47 8.19 -5.25 2.98
C TYR A 47 9.49 -5.97 2.72
N LYS A 48 10.08 -6.47 3.80
CA LYS A 48 11.26 -7.33 3.75
C LYS A 48 11.18 -8.39 4.83
N TYR A 49 11.86 -9.50 4.57
CA TYR A 49 11.98 -10.57 5.55
C TYR A 49 13.13 -10.27 6.53
N TYR A 50 12.82 -10.18 7.82
CA TYR A 50 13.79 -9.86 8.88
C TYR A 50 14.32 -11.09 9.66
N GLY A 51 13.86 -12.30 9.34
CA GLY A 51 14.32 -13.52 10.00
C GLY A 51 15.70 -14.00 9.50
N GLU A 52 16.34 -14.87 10.28
CA GLU A 52 17.59 -15.53 9.90
C GLU A 52 17.34 -16.78 9.01
N ASP A 53 18.30 -17.10 8.15
CA ASP A 53 18.45 -18.38 7.43
C ASP A 53 17.18 -19.01 6.81
N ALA A 54 16.42 -18.21 6.05
CA ALA A 54 15.34 -18.71 5.20
C ALA A 54 15.75 -18.84 3.72
N SER A 55 15.17 -19.82 3.03
CA SER A 55 15.30 -19.94 1.57
C SER A 55 14.69 -18.74 0.86
N ALA A 56 15.14 -18.43 -0.37
CA ALA A 56 14.56 -17.35 -1.17
C ALA A 56 13.04 -17.50 -1.36
N ALA A 57 12.57 -18.73 -1.59
CA ALA A 57 11.15 -19.03 -1.74
C ALA A 57 10.36 -18.76 -0.44
N SER A 58 10.92 -19.13 0.72
CA SER A 58 10.29 -18.87 2.02
C SER A 58 10.22 -17.38 2.34
N LYS A 59 11.27 -16.63 2.01
CA LYS A 59 11.30 -15.16 2.16
C LYS A 59 10.23 -14.50 1.30
N ALA A 60 10.16 -14.87 0.02
CA ALA A 60 9.15 -14.35 -0.91
C ALA A 60 7.72 -14.69 -0.45
N GLN A 61 7.50 -15.91 0.06
CA GLN A 61 6.19 -16.33 0.57
C GLN A 61 5.76 -15.53 1.81
N ALA A 62 6.69 -15.24 2.73
CA ALA A 62 6.40 -14.44 3.91
C ALA A 62 6.04 -12.99 3.51
N ILE A 63 6.85 -12.36 2.65
CA ILE A 63 6.59 -11.01 2.14
C ILE A 63 5.24 -10.94 1.42
N ALA A 64 4.96 -11.90 0.52
CA ALA A 64 3.69 -11.95 -0.20
C ALA A 64 2.49 -12.07 0.75
N ARG A 65 2.64 -12.83 1.84
CA ARG A 65 1.59 -12.96 2.85
C ARG A 65 1.30 -11.63 3.54
N ASP A 66 2.34 -10.93 3.99
CA ASP A 66 2.19 -9.64 4.68
C ASP A 66 1.49 -8.61 3.76
N ILE A 67 1.89 -8.57 2.48
CA ILE A 67 1.25 -7.70 1.48
C ILE A 67 -0.21 -8.08 1.26
N ILE A 68 -0.54 -9.38 1.15
CA ILE A 68 -1.93 -9.83 0.95
C ILE A 68 -2.80 -9.46 2.15
N GLU A 69 -2.29 -9.66 3.37
CA GLU A 69 -3.02 -9.33 4.60
C GLU A 69 -3.32 -7.82 4.66
N GLU A 70 -2.36 -6.96 4.31
CA GLU A 70 -2.59 -5.53 4.27
C GLU A 70 -3.53 -5.11 3.13
N LEU A 71 -3.32 -5.60 1.91
CA LEU A 71 -4.18 -5.26 0.76
C LEU A 71 -5.64 -5.69 1.00
N ALA A 72 -5.87 -6.80 1.70
CA ALA A 72 -7.22 -7.18 2.11
C ALA A 72 -7.87 -6.11 2.99
N MET A 73 -7.14 -5.55 3.95
CA MET A 73 -7.64 -4.43 4.78
C MET A 73 -7.87 -3.17 3.96
N VAL A 74 -7.01 -2.86 2.99
CA VAL A 74 -7.18 -1.72 2.08
C VAL A 74 -8.46 -1.86 1.26
N PHE A 75 -8.66 -3.01 0.63
CA PHE A 75 -9.82 -3.24 -0.25
C PHE A 75 -11.15 -3.33 0.50
N ASP A 76 -11.12 -3.70 1.78
CA ASP A 76 -12.28 -3.68 2.68
C ASP A 76 -12.53 -2.29 3.32
N ASP A 77 -11.86 -1.24 2.88
CA ASP A 77 -11.96 0.11 3.46
C ASP A 77 -11.66 0.12 4.97
N GLN A 78 -10.71 -0.67 5.45
CA GLN A 78 -10.31 -0.69 6.87
C GLN A 78 -9.09 0.19 7.16
N ILE A 79 -8.37 0.59 6.10
CA ILE A 79 -7.21 1.48 6.15
C ILE A 79 -7.59 2.83 5.54
N GLU A 80 -7.20 3.91 6.23
CA GLU A 80 -7.33 5.28 5.74
C GLU A 80 -5.98 5.84 5.29
N PHE A 81 -5.98 6.55 4.18
CA PHE A 81 -4.78 7.10 3.55
C PHE A 81 -4.78 8.62 3.59
N TRP A 82 -3.61 9.23 3.68
CA TRP A 82 -3.47 10.68 3.66
C TRP A 82 -2.17 11.17 3.09
N ARG A 83 -2.19 12.45 2.71
CA ARG A 83 -1.03 13.17 2.22
C ARG A 83 -1.08 14.63 2.63
N THR A 84 0.08 15.17 3.02
CA THR A 84 0.35 16.59 3.24
C THR A 84 1.66 16.97 2.58
N GLY A 85 1.57 17.70 1.46
CA GLY A 85 2.76 18.11 0.70
C GLY A 85 3.58 16.89 0.24
N SER A 86 4.80 16.78 0.74
CA SER A 86 5.75 15.69 0.44
C SER A 86 5.67 14.50 1.41
N SER A 87 4.77 14.53 2.39
CA SER A 87 4.62 13.46 3.38
C SER A 87 3.23 12.83 3.26
N GLY A 88 3.13 11.56 3.58
CA GLY A 88 1.88 10.82 3.63
C GLY A 88 1.93 9.73 4.66
N GLY A 89 0.84 8.99 4.76
CA GLY A 89 0.78 7.83 5.63
C GLY A 89 -0.53 7.09 5.46
N MET A 90 -0.61 5.98 6.18
CA MET A 90 -1.80 5.16 6.27
C MET A 90 -1.90 4.52 7.65
N GLY A 91 -3.07 4.00 7.98
CA GLY A 91 -3.32 3.24 9.18
C GLY A 91 -4.78 2.84 9.30
N PRO A 92 -5.14 2.01 10.29
CA PRO A 92 -6.54 1.67 10.55
C PRO A 92 -7.40 2.93 10.70
N ILE A 93 -8.65 2.88 10.23
CA ILE A 93 -9.60 3.99 10.40
C ILE A 93 -9.61 4.49 11.85
N GLY A 94 -9.49 5.81 12.04
CA GLY A 94 -9.51 6.43 13.37
C GLY A 94 -8.27 6.23 14.23
N SER A 95 -7.24 5.52 13.74
CA SER A 95 -5.98 5.32 14.47
C SER A 95 -5.02 6.52 14.40
N ARG A 96 -5.31 7.49 13.53
CA ARG A 96 -4.47 8.66 13.32
C ARG A 96 -4.37 9.49 14.59
N LYS A 97 -3.17 9.53 15.16
CA LYS A 97 -2.84 10.48 16.23
C LYS A 97 -2.86 11.88 15.63
N THR A 98 -3.73 12.75 16.13
CA THR A 98 -3.82 14.16 15.75
C THR A 98 -2.57 14.91 16.20
N PHE A 99 -1.51 14.88 15.40
CA PHE A 99 -0.25 15.59 15.69
C PHE A 99 -0.35 17.10 15.41
N SER A 100 -1.41 17.56 14.74
CA SER A 100 -1.65 18.98 14.47
C SER A 100 -3.14 19.30 14.53
N LYS A 101 -3.50 20.56 14.82
CA LYS A 101 -4.88 21.08 14.79
C LYS A 101 -5.50 21.11 13.38
N VAL A 102 -4.85 20.52 12.38
CA VAL A 102 -5.32 20.46 10.99
C VAL A 102 -5.77 19.04 10.71
N GLN A 103 -7.07 18.87 10.46
CA GLN A 103 -7.63 17.61 9.98
C GLN A 103 -7.21 17.44 8.51
N ILE A 104 -6.28 16.51 8.27
CA ILE A 104 -5.88 16.12 6.92
C ILE A 104 -6.98 15.21 6.38
N SER A 105 -7.55 15.55 5.23
CA SER A 105 -8.54 14.69 4.56
C SER A 105 -7.95 13.30 4.35
N ALA A 106 -8.74 12.30 4.74
CA ALA A 106 -8.41 10.89 4.72
C ALA A 106 -9.28 10.19 3.68
N LYS A 107 -8.70 9.33 2.85
CA LYS A 107 -9.43 8.57 1.85
C LYS A 107 -9.36 7.07 2.12
N LEU A 108 -10.47 6.39 1.87
CA LEU A 108 -10.58 4.94 1.82
C LEU A 108 -10.41 4.47 0.36
N TRP A 109 -10.11 3.19 0.15
CA TRP A 109 -9.93 2.64 -1.20
C TRP A 109 -11.12 2.90 -2.11
N SER A 110 -12.34 2.79 -1.58
CA SER A 110 -13.58 3.08 -2.33
C SER A 110 -13.77 4.56 -2.73
N GLY A 111 -12.86 5.45 -2.34
CA GLY A 111 -12.93 6.90 -2.60
C GLY A 111 -13.75 7.69 -1.57
N LYS A 112 -14.43 7.00 -0.64
CA LYS A 112 -15.11 7.63 0.50
C LYS A 112 -14.11 8.36 1.38
N ASP A 113 -14.58 9.43 2.01
CA ASP A 113 -13.87 10.04 3.13
C ASP A 113 -13.90 9.09 4.33
N SER A 114 -12.77 9.00 5.04
CA SER A 114 -12.74 8.32 6.33
C SER A 114 -13.64 9.07 7.33
N PRO A 115 -14.40 8.37 8.19
CA PRO A 115 -15.32 8.97 9.17
C PRO A 115 -14.64 9.84 10.23
#